data_AF-A0A382BXS7-F1
#
_entry.id   AF-A0A382BXS7-F1
#
_cell.length_a   1.000
_cell.length_b   1.000
_cell.length_c   1.000
_cell.angle_alpha   90.00
_cell.angle_beta   90.00
_cell.angle_gamma   90.00
#
_symmetry.space_group_name_H-M   'P 1'
#
loop_
_entity.id
_entity.type
_entity.pdbx_description
1 polymer ?
#
loop_
_entity_poly.entity_id
_entity_poly.type
_entity_poly.pdbx_seq_one_letter_code
_entity_poly.pdbx_strand_id
1 'polypeptide(L)'
;MKVTIMGSGTMVPSNERNSSGVLVEHENICSMVDFGYGSMHNLLKKGLTYHDIDRIYFTHNHPDHICDLVPFLFASRYPQDPRIKDLEIIAGPGFKRFFD
;
A
#
# COMPACT_ATOMS: atom_id res chain seq x y z
N MET A 1 13.70 13.38 -4.23
CA MET A 1 12.80 12.25 -4.56
C MET A 1 13.56 10.96 -4.30
N LYS A 2 12.93 9.97 -3.66
CA LYS A 2 13.51 8.68 -3.35
C LYS A 2 12.50 7.58 -3.66
N VAL A 3 12.97 6.50 -4.27
CA VAL A 3 12.14 5.35 -4.64
C VAL A 3 12.70 4.12 -3.95
N THR A 4 11.86 3.40 -3.22
CA THR A 4 12.21 2.14 -2.56
C THR A 4 11.33 1.03 -3.13
N ILE A 5 11.95 -0.04 -3.61
CA ILE A 5 11.23 -1.28 -3.94
C ILE A 5 10.83 -1.96 -2.63
N MET A 6 9.53 -1.96 -2.34
CA MET A 6 8.95 -2.59 -1.16
C MET A 6 8.69 -4.07 -1.39
N GLY A 7 8.42 -4.46 -2.63
CA GLY A 7 8.35 -5.84 -3.07
C GLY A 7 8.52 -5.94 -4.58
N SER A 8 9.08 -7.06 -5.02
CA SER A 8 9.44 -7.34 -6.42
C SER A 8 9.05 -8.76 -6.85
N GLY A 9 8.23 -9.42 -6.03
CA GLY A 9 7.64 -10.72 -6.31
C GLY A 9 6.30 -10.58 -7.04
N THR A 10 5.63 -11.71 -7.17
CA THR A 10 4.34 -11.84 -7.85
C THR A 10 3.29 -12.38 -6.86
N MET A 11 2.21 -12.94 -7.38
CA MET A 11 1.22 -13.71 -6.63
C MET A 11 1.78 -14.92 -5.88
N VAL A 12 2.86 -15.54 -6.37
CA VAL A 12 3.41 -16.73 -5.73
C VAL A 12 4.20 -16.31 -4.49
N PRO A 13 3.83 -16.77 -3.27
CA PRO A 13 4.53 -16.40 -2.05
C PRO A 13 6.01 -16.81 -2.10
N SER A 14 6.88 -15.95 -1.55
CA SER A 14 8.32 -16.19 -1.47
C SER A 14 8.87 -15.66 -0.16
N ASN A 15 9.86 -16.37 0.40
CA ASN A 15 10.61 -15.93 1.58
C ASN A 15 11.59 -14.79 1.26
N GLU A 16 11.92 -14.59 -0.01
CA GLU A 16 12.89 -13.59 -0.46
C GLU A 16 12.23 -12.32 -1.00
N ARG A 17 11.02 -12.47 -1.58
CA ARG A 17 10.35 -11.40 -2.32
C ARG A 17 8.87 -11.32 -1.96
N ASN A 18 8.50 -10.23 -1.30
CA ASN A 18 7.10 -9.82 -1.17
C ASN A 18 6.53 -9.40 -2.53
N SER A 19 5.19 -9.41 -2.66
CA SER A 19 4.48 -9.04 -3.89
C SER A 19 4.67 -7.57 -4.28
N SER A 20 4.15 -7.15 -5.42
CA SER A 20 4.40 -5.83 -6.00
C SER A 20 4.12 -4.69 -5.01
N GLY A 21 5.09 -3.79 -4.88
CA GLY A 21 4.94 -2.57 -4.08
C GLY A 21 6.17 -1.67 -4.21
N VAL A 22 5.95 -0.40 -4.47
CA VAL A 22 7.00 0.62 -4.57
C VAL A 22 6.63 1.83 -3.74
N LEU A 23 7.50 2.21 -2.82
CA LEU A 23 7.37 3.42 -2.04
C LEU A 23 8.07 4.57 -2.75
N VAL A 24 7.36 5.67 -2.96
CA VAL A 24 7.88 6.91 -3.54
C VAL A 24 7.76 8.01 -2.50
N GLU A 25 8.91 8.52 -2.07
CA GLU A 25 9.05 9.62 -1.11
C GLU A 25 9.48 10.87 -1.89
N HIS A 26 8.61 11.86 -2.01
CA HIS A 26 8.92 13.12 -2.70
C HIS A 26 8.35 14.31 -1.92
N GLU A 27 9.25 15.23 -1.55
CA GLU A 27 8.93 16.32 -0.63
C GLU A 27 8.31 15.77 0.66
N ASN A 28 7.11 16.22 1.04
CA ASN A 28 6.38 15.77 2.22
C ASN A 28 5.27 14.76 1.88
N ILE A 29 5.34 14.11 0.71
CA ILE A 29 4.34 13.16 0.21
C ILE A 29 4.93 11.76 0.15
N CYS A 30 4.26 10.84 0.81
CA CYS A 30 4.58 9.42 0.87
C CYS A 30 3.57 8.63 0.04
N SER A 31 3.97 8.14 -1.13
CA SER A 31 3.09 7.44 -2.07
C SER A 31 3.48 5.97 -2.22
N MET A 32 2.49 5.10 -2.37
CA MET A 32 2.68 3.71 -2.74
C MET A 32 2.19 3.47 -4.16
N VAL A 33 2.98 2.77 -4.97
CA VAL A 33 2.56 2.19 -6.24
C VAL A 33 2.44 0.69 -6.03
N ASP A 34 1.22 0.19 -6.17
CA ASP A 34 0.74 -1.09 -5.66
C ASP A 34 0.94 -1.25 -4.14
N PHE A 35 0.16 -2.15 -3.56
CA PHE A 35 0.13 -2.44 -2.14
C PHE A 35 -0.09 -3.95 -1.95
N GLY A 36 0.82 -4.72 -2.54
CA GLY A 36 0.83 -6.18 -2.50
C GLY A 36 1.17 -6.75 -1.12
N TYR A 37 1.00 -8.06 -0.99
CA TYR A 37 1.23 -8.79 0.26
C TYR A 37 2.62 -8.51 0.85
N GLY A 38 2.64 -8.08 2.12
CA GLY A 38 3.85 -7.79 2.89
C GLY A 38 4.34 -6.34 2.79
N SER A 39 3.64 -5.48 2.05
CA SER A 39 3.90 -4.03 1.98
C SER A 39 3.79 -3.37 3.35
N MET A 40 2.74 -3.69 4.12
CA MET A 40 2.52 -3.17 5.49
C MET A 40 3.70 -3.48 6.42
N HIS A 41 4.18 -4.73 6.38
CA HIS A 41 5.33 -5.14 7.17
C HIS A 41 6.61 -4.43 6.74
N ASN A 42 6.80 -4.21 5.43
CA ASN A 42 7.99 -3.53 4.94
C ASN A 42 7.96 -2.02 5.22
N LEU A 43 6.78 -1.39 5.36
CA LEU A 43 6.67 -0.03 5.90
C LEU A 43 7.24 0.03 7.32
N LEU A 44 6.83 -0.88 8.19
CA LEU A 44 7.30 -0.93 9.58
C LEU A 44 8.82 -1.12 9.68
N LYS A 45 9.41 -1.97 8.83
CA LYS A 45 10.88 -2.13 8.75
C LYS A 45 11.62 -0.85 8.36
N LYS A 46 10.94 0.10 7.73
CA LYS A 46 11.47 1.43 7.36
C LYS A 46 11.15 2.51 8.39
N GLY A 47 10.52 2.15 9.51
CA GLY A 47 10.07 3.12 10.52
C GLY A 47 8.84 3.91 10.07
N LEU A 48 8.14 3.45 9.03
CA LEU A 48 6.88 4.02 8.57
C LEU A 48 5.73 3.15 9.04
N THR A 49 4.60 3.78 9.27
CA THR A 49 3.36 3.13 9.64
C THR A 49 2.34 3.32 8.54
N TYR A 50 1.14 2.80 8.74
CA TYR A 50 0.04 3.15 7.86
C TYR A 50 -0.06 4.68 7.82
N HIS A 51 -0.12 5.41 8.95
CA HIS A 51 -0.35 6.87 9.08
C HIS A 51 0.46 7.78 8.14
N ASP A 52 1.63 7.33 7.71
CA ASP A 52 2.54 8.10 6.88
C ASP A 52 2.10 8.18 5.41
N ILE A 53 1.39 7.16 4.90
CA ILE A 53 0.97 7.09 3.49
C ILE A 53 -0.07 8.16 3.14
N ASP A 54 0.22 8.97 2.12
CA ASP A 54 -0.68 9.97 1.55
C ASP A 54 -1.53 9.41 0.41
N ARG A 55 -0.90 8.65 -0.47
CA ARG A 55 -1.48 8.22 -1.75
C ARG A 55 -1.17 6.77 -2.04
N ILE A 56 -2.12 6.08 -2.65
CA ILE A 56 -1.95 4.73 -3.18
C ILE A 56 -2.38 4.72 -4.64
N TYR A 57 -1.48 4.28 -5.52
CA TYR A 57 -1.72 4.10 -6.94
C TYR A 57 -1.80 2.60 -7.22
N PHE A 58 -2.91 2.11 -7.75
CA PHE A 58 -3.02 0.72 -8.19
C PHE A 58 -2.89 0.61 -9.70
N THR A 59 -1.98 -0.26 -10.14
CA THR A 59 -1.81 -0.55 -11.56
C THR A 59 -3.00 -1.34 -12.13
N HIS A 60 -3.47 -2.35 -11.39
CA HIS A 60 -4.63 -3.18 -11.70
C HIS A 60 -5.08 -3.97 -10.45
N ASN A 61 -6.13 -4.78 -10.58
CA ASN A 61 -6.83 -5.39 -9.44
C ASN A 61 -6.41 -6.84 -9.15
N HIS A 62 -5.26 -7.30 -9.62
CA HIS A 62 -4.80 -8.63 -9.22
C HIS A 62 -4.40 -8.61 -7.73
N PRO A 63 -4.73 -9.66 -6.96
CA PRO A 63 -4.50 -9.67 -5.52
C PRO A 63 -3.05 -9.37 -5.11
N ASP A 64 -2.05 -9.77 -5.87
CA ASP A 64 -0.64 -9.51 -5.58
C ASP A 64 -0.24 -8.03 -5.69
N HIS A 65 -1.13 -7.19 -6.19
CA HIS A 65 -0.97 -5.73 -6.24
C HIS A 65 -1.82 -5.01 -5.19
N ILE A 66 -2.82 -5.67 -4.58
CA ILE A 66 -3.82 -5.00 -3.73
C ILE A 66 -4.06 -5.64 -2.36
N CYS A 67 -3.52 -6.84 -2.09
CA CYS A 67 -3.87 -7.64 -0.92
C CYS A 67 -3.70 -6.90 0.43
N ASP A 68 -2.68 -6.06 0.57
CA ASP A 68 -2.45 -5.36 1.84
C ASP A 68 -3.36 -4.11 1.99
N LEU A 69 -4.17 -3.75 0.98
CA LEU A 69 -5.10 -2.63 1.08
C LEU A 69 -6.17 -2.88 2.14
N VAL A 70 -6.72 -4.10 2.21
CA VAL A 70 -7.77 -4.43 3.19
C VAL A 70 -7.27 -4.23 4.63
N PRO A 71 -6.15 -4.84 5.08
CA PRO A 71 -5.66 -4.58 6.42
C PRO A 71 -5.24 -3.12 6.62
N PHE A 72 -4.74 -2.42 5.59
CA PHE A 72 -4.46 -0.99 5.67
C PHE A 72 -5.72 -0.16 5.96
N LEU A 73 -6.83 -0.40 5.25
CA LEU A 73 -8.09 0.33 5.44
C LEU A 73 -8.71 0.06 6.81
N PHE A 74 -8.64 -1.19 7.29
CA PHE A 74 -9.11 -1.54 8.63
C PHE A 74 -8.24 -0.91 9.73
N ALA A 75 -6.91 -0.95 9.60
CA ALA A 75 -6.01 -0.25 10.51
C ALA A 75 -6.30 1.26 10.53
N SER A 76 -6.56 1.85 9.35
CA SER A 76 -6.90 3.27 9.22
C SER A 76 -8.18 3.68 9.95
N ARG A 77 -9.07 2.73 10.25
CA ARG A 77 -10.35 2.94 10.96
C ARG A 77 -10.33 2.37 12.39
N TYR A 78 -9.20 1.89 12.88
CA TYR A 78 -9.13 1.24 14.19
C TYR A 78 -9.42 2.26 15.32
N PRO A 79 -10.42 2.04 16.19
CA PRO A 79 -10.89 3.07 17.12
C PRO A 79 -9.86 3.65 18.08
N GLN A 80 -8.84 2.86 18.45
CA GLN A 80 -7.80 3.25 19.40
C GLN A 80 -6.70 4.10 18.76
N ASP A 81 -6.52 4.00 17.45
CA ASP A 81 -5.50 4.71 16.69
C ASP A 81 -6.02 5.04 15.27
N PRO A 82 -7.12 5.79 15.14
CA PRO A 82 -7.71 6.04 13.83
C PRO A 82 -6.81 7.00 13.05
N ARG A 83 -6.76 6.83 11.74
CA ARG A 83 -6.23 7.88 10.88
C ARG A 83 -7.15 9.10 10.91
N ILE A 84 -6.51 10.26 11.00
CA ILE A 84 -7.14 11.56 10.79
C ILE A 84 -6.81 12.17 9.41
N LYS A 85 -5.75 11.69 8.78
CA LYS A 85 -5.26 12.17 7.49
C LYS A 85 -6.06 11.53 6.36
N ASP A 86 -6.47 12.34 5.39
CA ASP A 86 -7.12 11.86 4.17
C ASP A 86 -6.18 10.93 3.39
N LEU A 87 -6.79 9.96 2.71
CA LEU A 87 -6.10 9.00 1.86
C LEU A 87 -6.62 9.13 0.43
N GLU A 88 -5.73 9.38 -0.51
CA GLU A 88 -6.06 9.38 -1.93
C GLU A 88 -5.74 8.01 -2.55
N ILE A 89 -6.73 7.39 -3.20
CA ILE A 89 -6.53 6.16 -3.96
C ILE A 89 -6.81 6.43 -5.43
N ILE A 90 -5.80 6.21 -6.27
CA ILE A 90 -5.87 6.35 -7.72
C ILE A 90 -5.80 4.95 -8.32
N ALA A 91 -6.82 4.56 -9.06
CA ALA A 91 -6.92 3.22 -9.63
C ALA A 91 -7.65 3.22 -10.97
N GLY A 92 -7.51 2.13 -11.72
CA GLY A 92 -8.19 1.95 -13.01
C GLY A 92 -9.72 1.88 -12.90
N PRO A 93 -10.44 2.05 -14.02
CA PRO A 93 -11.89 1.92 -14.07
C PRO A 93 -12.38 0.59 -13.46
N GLY A 94 -13.47 0.64 -12.70
CA GLY A 94 -14.04 -0.55 -12.05
C GLY A 94 -13.47 -0.88 -10.67
N PHE A 95 -12.38 -0.25 -10.23
CA PHE A 95 -11.83 -0.45 -8.88
C PHE A 95 -12.87 -0.24 -7.78
N LYS A 96 -13.65 0.86 -7.85
CA LYS A 96 -14.69 1.14 -6.86
C LYS A 96 -15.74 0.02 -6.77
N ARG A 97 -16.12 -0.59 -7.89
CA ARG A 97 -17.09 -1.71 -7.93
C ARG A 97 -16.58 -2.98 -7.25
N PHE A 98 -15.28 -3.10 -7.01
CA PHE A 98 -14.72 -4.22 -6.26
C PHE A 98 -14.98 -4.09 -4.76
N PHE A 99 -15.25 -2.86 -4.28
CA PHE A 99 -15.48 -2.55 -2.86
C PHE A 99 -16.91 -2.10 -2.53
N ASP A 100 -17.74 -1.82 -3.54
CA ASP A 100 -19.19 -1.60 -3.42
C ASP A 100 -19.92 -2.96 -3.38
#